data_AF-A0A820E846-F1
#
_entry.id   AF-A0A820E846-F1
#
_cell.length_a   1.000
_cell.length_b   1.000
_cell.length_c   1.000
_cell.angle_alpha   90.00
_cell.angle_beta   90.00
_cell.angle_gamma   90.00
#
_symmetry.space_group_name_H-M   'P 1'
#
loop_
_entity.id
_entity.type
_entity.pdbx_description
1 polymer ?
#
loop_
_entity_poly.entity_id
_entity_poly.type
_entity_poly.pdbx_seq_one_letter_code
_entity_poly.pdbx_strand_id
1 'polypeptide(L)'
;MSSIAKYELLKQDGTFQDRLKYVLSLENKSEIEKYLKESLLSSYDDLQMFVFLSTSTKNQKNLLEIIQIDSLPIKQRTIAAQNWIQLEKDEKQIFNFIIQNLNDKNMPR
;
A
#
# COMPACT_ATOMS: atom_id res chain seq x y z
N MET A 1 16.02 -19.06 -5.88
CA MET A 1 14.86 -18.82 -5.00
C MET A 1 14.09 -17.62 -5.55
N SER A 2 12.77 -17.68 -5.70
CA SER A 2 12.01 -16.55 -6.27
C SER A 2 11.99 -15.35 -5.33
N SER A 3 11.72 -14.16 -5.87
CA SER A 3 11.70 -12.93 -5.08
C SER A 3 10.65 -13.02 -3.96
N ILE A 4 9.50 -13.61 -4.28
CA ILE A 4 8.39 -13.87 -3.36
C ILE A 4 8.80 -14.88 -2.28
N ALA A 5 9.48 -15.98 -2.63
CA ALA A 5 9.90 -16.98 -1.65
C ALA A 5 10.85 -16.37 -0.59
N LYS A 6 11.75 -15.47 -0.99
CA LYS A 6 12.60 -14.76 -0.01
C LYS A 6 11.80 -13.76 0.82
N TYR A 7 10.84 -13.07 0.22
CA TYR A 7 9.94 -12.17 0.94
C TYR A 7 9.14 -12.92 2.03
N GLU A 8 8.56 -14.05 1.69
CA GLU A 8 7.78 -14.89 2.62
C GLU A 8 8.66 -15.48 3.74
N LEU A 9 9.88 -15.91 3.44
CA LEU A 9 10.82 -16.33 4.49
C LEU A 9 11.14 -15.18 5.45
N LEU A 10 11.36 -13.96 4.94
CA LEU A 10 11.59 -12.78 5.79
C LEU A 10 10.33 -12.37 6.57
N LYS A 11 9.14 -12.69 6.08
CA LYS A 11 7.88 -12.49 6.81
C LYS A 11 7.71 -13.46 7.97
N GLN A 12 8.21 -14.69 7.84
CA GLN A 12 8.16 -15.71 8.89
C GLN A 12 9.22 -15.47 9.97
N ASP A 13 10.46 -15.18 9.56
CA ASP A 13 11.62 -15.20 10.46
C ASP A 13 12.22 -13.82 10.75
N GLY A 14 11.72 -12.76 10.11
CA GLY A 14 12.30 -11.41 10.14
C GLY A 14 11.33 -10.31 10.54
N THR A 15 11.84 -9.07 10.57
CA THR A 15 11.05 -7.88 10.88
C THR A 15 10.49 -7.21 9.61
N PHE A 16 9.60 -6.24 9.77
CA PHE A 16 9.23 -5.33 8.68
C PHE A 16 10.45 -4.64 8.04
N GLN A 17 11.44 -4.24 8.84
CA GLN A 17 12.65 -3.59 8.32
C GLN A 17 13.50 -4.53 7.47
N ASP A 18 13.54 -5.83 7.80
CA ASP A 18 14.28 -6.82 7.01
C ASP A 18 13.62 -7.03 5.65
N ARG A 19 12.28 -7.13 5.64
CA ARG A 19 11.49 -7.14 4.40
C ARG A 19 11.72 -5.88 3.57
N LEU A 20 11.71 -4.69 4.19
CA LEU A 20 11.92 -3.43 3.50
C LEU A 20 13.30 -3.34 2.85
N LYS A 21 14.37 -3.69 3.60
CA LYS A 21 15.75 -3.71 3.08
C LYS A 21 15.85 -4.63 1.87
N TYR A 22 15.26 -5.82 1.96
CA TYR A 22 15.25 -6.77 0.87
C TYR A 22 14.51 -6.22 -0.36
N VAL A 23 13.28 -5.73 -0.19
CA VAL A 23 12.49 -5.16 -1.30
C VAL A 23 13.22 -3.98 -1.96
N LEU A 24 13.87 -3.13 -1.17
CA LEU A 24 14.68 -2.02 -1.69
C LEU A 24 15.88 -2.49 -2.52
N SER A 25 16.51 -3.60 -2.14
CA SER A 25 17.64 -4.20 -2.88
C SER A 25 17.26 -4.85 -4.21
N LEU A 26 15.97 -5.10 -4.47
CA LEU A 26 15.52 -5.67 -5.74
C LEU A 26 15.68 -4.66 -6.87
N GLU A 27 16.29 -5.07 -7.96
CA GLU A 27 16.35 -4.28 -9.20
C GLU A 27 14.94 -4.09 -9.78
N ASN A 28 14.13 -5.16 -9.79
CA ASN A 28 12.73 -5.13 -10.19
C ASN A 28 11.82 -5.44 -9.00
N LYS A 29 10.95 -4.48 -8.66
CA LYS A 29 10.02 -4.56 -7.51
C LYS A 29 8.60 -4.98 -7.92
N SER A 30 8.30 -5.07 -9.21
CA SER A 30 6.94 -5.32 -9.74
C SER A 30 6.41 -6.70 -9.36
N GLU A 31 7.28 -7.71 -9.22
CA GLU A 31 6.87 -9.05 -8.79
C GLU A 31 6.34 -9.03 -7.34
N ILE A 32 7.03 -8.33 -6.44
CA ILE A 32 6.59 -8.15 -5.06
C ILE A 32 5.36 -7.24 -4.97
N GLU A 33 5.32 -6.15 -5.74
CA GLU A 33 4.16 -5.25 -5.79
C GLU A 33 2.89 -6.00 -6.21
N LYS A 34 2.98 -6.84 -7.27
CA LYS A 34 1.88 -7.68 -7.72
C LYS A 34 1.45 -8.68 -6.66
N TYR A 35 2.42 -9.38 -6.06
CA TYR A 35 2.16 -10.33 -4.98
C TYR A 35 1.39 -9.67 -3.82
N LEU A 36 1.87 -8.51 -3.36
CA LEU A 36 1.26 -7.78 -2.24
C LEU A 36 -0.13 -7.24 -2.57
N LYS A 37 -0.35 -6.83 -3.83
CA LYS A 37 -1.67 -6.44 -4.33
C LYS A 37 -2.66 -7.60 -4.26
N GLU A 38 -2.25 -8.78 -4.73
CA GLU A 38 -3.10 -9.96 -4.72
C GLU A 38 -3.33 -10.49 -3.29
N SER A 39 -2.41 -10.21 -2.37
CA SER A 39 -2.47 -10.60 -0.95
C SER A 39 -2.87 -9.48 0.01
N LEU A 40 -3.58 -8.45 -0.47
CA LEU A 40 -3.91 -7.19 0.25
C LEU A 40 -4.54 -7.36 1.67
N LEU A 41 -4.95 -8.58 2.04
CA LEU A 41 -5.60 -8.95 3.30
C LEU A 41 -4.70 -9.77 4.25
N SER A 42 -3.44 -10.01 3.91
CA SER A 42 -2.61 -10.99 4.62
C SER A 42 -1.97 -10.47 5.92
N SER A 43 -1.60 -9.18 5.99
CA SER A 43 -1.17 -8.53 7.24
C SER A 43 -1.11 -7.00 7.11
N TYR A 44 -1.07 -6.30 8.25
CA TYR A 44 -0.83 -4.85 8.29
C TYR A 44 0.51 -4.46 7.65
N ASP A 45 1.55 -5.25 7.89
CA ASP A 45 2.89 -4.98 7.38
C ASP A 45 2.99 -5.18 5.87
N ASP A 46 2.26 -6.14 5.31
CA ASP A 46 2.22 -6.37 3.86
C ASP A 46 1.50 -5.21 3.16
N LEU A 47 0.43 -4.69 3.78
CA LEU A 47 -0.24 -3.49 3.30
C LEU A 47 0.65 -2.24 3.40
N GLN A 48 1.39 -2.07 4.50
CA GLN A 48 2.39 -1.00 4.60
C GLN A 48 3.46 -1.12 3.51
N MET A 49 3.94 -2.33 3.24
CA MET A 49 4.90 -2.59 2.17
C MET A 49 4.30 -2.26 0.80
N PHE A 50 3.03 -2.61 0.57
CA PHE A 50 2.35 -2.33 -0.69
C PHE A 50 2.14 -0.83 -0.93
N VAL A 51 1.73 -0.10 0.11
CA VAL A 51 1.64 1.37 0.07
C VAL A 51 3.02 1.97 -0.21
N PHE A 52 4.06 1.51 0.50
CA PHE A 52 5.43 1.98 0.28
C PHE A 52 5.89 1.75 -1.17
N LEU A 53 5.68 0.55 -1.70
CA LEU A 53 6.05 0.22 -3.07
C LEU A 53 5.31 1.10 -4.06
N SER A 54 3.98 1.22 -3.92
CA SER A 54 3.15 2.05 -4.79
C SER A 54 3.59 3.52 -4.77
N THR A 55 4.01 4.04 -3.62
CA THR A 55 4.58 5.40 -3.53
C THR A 55 5.92 5.48 -4.25
N SER A 56 6.83 4.54 -4.00
CA SER A 56 8.19 4.53 -4.58
C SER A 56 8.18 4.40 -6.11
N THR A 57 7.21 3.66 -6.66
CA THR A 57 7.01 3.46 -8.10
C THR A 57 6.11 4.54 -8.71
N LYS A 58 5.65 5.51 -7.91
CA LYS A 58 4.67 6.54 -8.30
C LYS A 58 3.38 5.95 -8.91
N ASN A 59 2.97 4.78 -8.44
CA ASN A 59 1.79 4.07 -8.92
C ASN A 59 0.53 4.59 -8.20
N GLN A 60 0.05 5.75 -8.65
CA GLN A 60 -1.14 6.42 -8.11
C GLN A 60 -2.39 5.54 -8.15
N LYS A 61 -2.54 4.70 -9.19
CA LYS A 61 -3.68 3.79 -9.34
C LYS A 61 -3.79 2.81 -8.16
N ASN A 62 -2.68 2.21 -7.76
CA ASN A 62 -2.67 1.28 -6.63
C ASN A 62 -3.01 2.00 -5.31
N LEU A 63 -2.52 3.21 -5.10
CA LEU A 63 -2.87 4.00 -3.91
C LEU A 63 -4.37 4.34 -3.88
N LEU A 64 -4.95 4.73 -5.03
CA LEU A 64 -6.37 5.00 -5.14
C LEU A 64 -7.23 3.76 -4.86
N GLU A 65 -6.84 2.60 -5.40
CA GLU A 65 -7.53 1.33 -5.12
C GLU A 65 -7.52 1.03 -3.62
N ILE A 66 -6.40 1.22 -2.91
CA ILE A 66 -6.32 1.01 -1.45
C ILE A 66 -7.31 1.90 -0.69
N ILE A 67 -7.49 3.15 -1.12
CA ILE A 67 -8.45 4.09 -0.51
C ILE A 67 -9.89 3.58 -0.64
N GLN A 68 -10.20 2.87 -1.73
CA GLN A 68 -11.54 2.38 -2.08
C GLN A 68 -11.87 1.00 -1.48
N ILE A 69 -10.91 0.30 -0.87
CA ILE A 69 -11.18 -1.02 -0.25
C ILE A 69 -11.79 -0.81 1.13
N ASP A 70 -13.12 -0.95 1.19
CA ASP A 70 -13.90 -0.74 2.41
C ASP A 70 -13.50 -1.65 3.57
N SER A 71 -13.03 -2.86 3.28
CA SER A 71 -12.59 -3.83 4.30
C SER A 71 -11.27 -3.45 4.98
N LEU A 72 -10.53 -2.46 4.45
CA LEU A 72 -9.30 -2.00 5.08
C LEU A 72 -9.61 -0.98 6.18
N PRO A 73 -8.93 -1.05 7.34
CA PRO A 73 -9.20 -0.09 8.40
C PRO A 73 -8.81 1.34 7.99
N ILE A 74 -9.50 2.31 8.58
CA ILE A 74 -9.44 3.72 8.16
C ILE A 74 -8.02 4.30 8.21
N LYS A 75 -7.22 3.91 9.20
CA LYS A 75 -5.83 4.38 9.35
C LYS A 75 -4.99 4.06 8.12
N GLN A 76 -5.17 2.87 7.56
CA GLN A 76 -4.40 2.38 6.41
C GLN A 76 -4.82 3.11 5.13
N ARG A 77 -6.13 3.30 4.92
CA ARG A 77 -6.65 4.09 3.80
C ARG A 77 -6.18 5.54 3.86
N THR A 78 -6.15 6.14 5.05
CA THR A 78 -5.63 7.51 5.27
C THR A 78 -4.15 7.63 4.91
N ILE A 79 -3.31 6.64 5.25
CA ILE A 79 -1.88 6.65 4.87
C ILE A 79 -1.72 6.56 3.34
N ALA A 80 -2.46 5.67 2.67
CA ALA A 80 -2.45 5.58 1.22
C ALA A 80 -2.87 6.89 0.55
N ALA A 81 -3.91 7.53 1.10
CA ALA A 81 -4.41 8.82 0.65
C ALA A 81 -3.38 9.95 0.80
N GLN A 82 -2.69 10.03 1.94
CA GLN A 82 -1.62 11.01 2.17
C GLN A 82 -0.47 10.84 1.16
N ASN A 83 -0.04 9.61 0.91
CA ASN A 83 1.01 9.33 -0.07
C ASN A 83 0.57 9.65 -1.50
N TRP A 84 -0.70 9.38 -1.83
CA TRP A 84 -1.24 9.75 -3.13
C TRP A 84 -1.26 11.27 -3.33
N ILE A 85 -1.70 12.03 -2.32
CA ILE A 85 -1.63 13.50 -2.33
C ILE A 85 -0.20 13.98 -2.63
N GLN A 86 0.80 13.45 -1.93
CA GLN A 86 2.20 13.85 -2.13
C GLN A 86 2.71 13.61 -3.56
N LEU A 87 2.15 12.63 -4.27
CA LEU A 87 2.50 12.33 -5.66
C LEU A 87 1.75 13.19 -6.67
N GLU A 88 0.64 13.82 -6.26
CA GLU A 88 -0.25 14.56 -7.13
C GLU A 88 -0.01 16.07 -7.05
N LYS A 89 -0.40 16.78 -8.11
CA LYS A 89 -0.18 18.24 -8.20
C LYS A 89 -1.34 19.08 -7.65
N ASP A 90 -2.53 18.51 -7.51
CA ASP A 90 -3.74 19.21 -7.02
C ASP A 90 -4.22 18.61 -5.69
N GLU A 91 -3.51 18.97 -4.61
CA GLU A 91 -3.78 18.47 -3.25
C GLU A 91 -5.20 18.82 -2.76
N LYS A 92 -5.77 19.94 -3.23
CA LYS A 92 -7.07 20.45 -2.76
C LYS A 92 -8.23 19.62 -3.30
N GLN A 93 -8.18 19.25 -4.59
CA GLN A 93 -9.18 18.36 -5.17
C GLN A 93 -9.16 16.97 -4.51
N ILE A 94 -7.97 16.48 -4.16
CA ILE A 94 -7.78 15.16 -3.55
C ILE A 94 -8.24 15.13 -2.11
N PHE A 95 -7.93 16.16 -1.32
CA PHE A 95 -8.42 16.26 0.04
C PHE A 95 -9.96 16.20 0.08
N ASN A 96 -10.63 16.90 -0.83
CA ASN A 96 -12.08 16.85 -0.96
C ASN A 96 -12.59 15.44 -1.31
N PHE A 97 -11.93 14.76 -2.25
CA PHE A 97 -12.24 13.37 -2.58
C PHE A 97 -12.10 12.43 -1.38
N ILE A 98 -11.03 12.55 -0.60
CA ILE A 98 -10.78 11.71 0.59
C ILE A 98 -11.85 11.96 1.66
N ILE A 99 -12.13 13.22 1.98
CA ILE A 99 -13.14 13.59 2.97
C ILE A 99 -14.52 13.10 2.53
N GLN A 100 -14.84 13.14 1.23
CA GLN A 100 -16.11 12.61 0.71
C GLN A 100 -16.20 11.09 0.86
N ASN A 101 -15.14 10.34 0.49
CA ASN A 101 -15.13 8.88 0.58
C ASN A 101 -15.08 8.39 2.03
N LEU A 102 -14.33 9.06 2.92
CA LEU A 102 -14.24 8.67 4.33
C LEU A 102 -15.50 9.02 5.15
N ASN A 103 -16.28 10.02 4.71
CA ASN A 103 -17.54 10.39 5.36
C ASN A 103 -18.77 9.74 4.72
N ASP A 104 -18.60 8.90 3.69
CA ASP A 104 -19.72 8.15 3.14
C ASP A 104 -20.27 7.21 4.23
N LYS A 105 -21.51 7.46 4.64
CA LYS A 105 -22.18 6.73 5.72
C LYS A 105 -22.41 5.25 5.38
N ASN A 106 -22.20 4.87 4.12
CA ASN A 106 -22.32 3.50 3.65
C ASN A 106 -21.01 2.69 3.75
N MET A 107 -19.89 3.34 4.12
CA MET A 107 -18.62 2.62 4.32
C MET A 107 -18.71 1.83 5.64
N PRO A 108 -18.58 0.49 5.62
CA PRO A 108 -18.60 -0.31 6.84
C PRO A 108 -17.41 0.10 7.74
N ARG A 109 -17.73 0.37 9.01
CA ARG A 109 -16.78 0.81 10.03
C ARG A 109 -15.86 -0.31 10.51
#